data_AF-A0A2R7RBL7-F1
#
_entry.id   AF-A0A2R7RBL7-F1
#
_cell.length_a   1.000
_cell.length_b   1.000
_cell.length_c   1.000
_cell.angle_alpha   90.00
_cell.angle_beta   90.00
_cell.angle_gamma   90.00
#
_symmetry.space_group_name_H-M   'P 1'
#
loop_
_entity.id
_entity.type
_entity.pdbx_description
1 polymer ?
#
loop_
_entity_poly.entity_id
_entity_poly.type
_entity_poly.pdbx_seq_one_letter_code
_entity_poly.pdbx_strand_id
1 'polypeptide(L)'
;MAHSQYDTFLSEATSCDTEFEVTLDKDPLYGLYTSWCHINQRPIRNETAFWAAMKDRIRPERNGLRMKGPAAADYILTSYPGLV
;
A
#
# COMPACT_ATOMS: atom_id res chain seq x y z
N MET A 1 -4.36 11.56 18.43
CA MET A 1 -5.29 10.76 17.60
C MET A 1 -4.57 9.48 17.23
N ALA A 2 -5.17 8.30 17.48
CA ALA A 2 -4.55 7.03 17.10
C ALA A 2 -4.68 6.86 15.59
N HIS A 3 -3.67 7.31 14.83
CA HIS A 3 -3.57 6.96 13.42
C HIS A 3 -3.56 5.43 13.33
N SER A 4 -4.57 4.87 12.64
CA SER A 4 -4.60 3.44 12.41
C SER A 4 -3.36 3.05 11.59
N GLN A 5 -2.85 1.83 11.76
CA GLN A 5 -1.71 1.33 10.96
C GLN A 5 -1.93 1.51 9.45
N TYR A 6 -3.19 1.49 8.99
CA TYR A 6 -3.58 1.75 7.61
C TYR A 6 -3.35 3.20 7.17
N ASP A 7 -3.57 4.16 8.06
CA ASP A 7 -3.40 5.59 7.81
C ASP A 7 -1.91 5.92 7.69
N THR A 8 -1.09 5.37 8.59
CA THR A 8 0.37 5.47 8.52
C THR A 8 0.91 4.79 7.26
N PHE A 9 0.43 3.59 6.96
CA PHE A 9 0.76 2.89 5.71
C PHE A 9 0.46 3.75 4.48
N LEU A 10 -0.75 4.33 4.41
CA LEU A 10 -1.14 5.18 3.29
C LEU A 10 -0.24 6.42 3.18
N SER A 11 0.12 7.04 4.30
CA SER A 11 0.97 8.24 4.29
C SER A 11 2.44 7.95 3.96
N GLU A 12 2.97 6.79 4.37
CA GLU A 12 4.39 6.46 4.21
C GLU A 12 4.68 5.69 2.92
N ALA A 13 3.86 4.67 2.63
CA ALA A 13 4.05 3.76 1.52
C ALA A 13 3.25 4.15 0.27
N THR A 14 2.22 4.98 0.41
CA THR A 14 1.47 5.48 -0.74
C THR A 14 1.50 7.00 -0.83
N SER A 15 1.11 7.54 -1.97
CA SER A 15 0.81 8.96 -2.12
C SER A 15 -0.43 9.08 -2.97
N CYS A 16 -1.40 9.86 -2.48
CA CYS A 16 -2.57 10.25 -3.25
C CYS A 16 -2.14 11.39 -4.15
N ASP A 17 -1.93 11.09 -5.42
CA ASP A 17 -1.74 12.10 -6.43
C ASP A 17 -3.06 12.27 -7.19
N THR A 18 -3.82 13.29 -6.79
CA THR A 18 -5.13 13.60 -7.39
C THR A 18 -5.01 14.06 -8.85
N GLU A 19 -3.81 14.38 -9.32
CA GLU A 19 -3.58 14.85 -10.70
C GLU A 19 -3.42 13.67 -11.68
N PHE A 20 -3.12 12.46 -11.20
CA PHE A 20 -2.98 11.28 -12.03
C PHE A 20 -4.17 10.32 -11.89
N GLU A 21 -4.80 9.96 -13.01
CA GLU A 21 -5.83 8.90 -13.09
C GLU A 21 -5.25 7.48 -12.96
N VAL A 22 -4.17 7.31 -12.19
CA VAL A 22 -3.56 6.01 -11.97
C VAL A 22 -4.23 5.36 -10.76
N THR A 23 -4.79 4.18 -10.97
CA THR A 23 -5.39 3.37 -9.91
C THR A 23 -4.42 2.26 -9.54
N LEU A 24 -4.03 2.19 -8.27
CA LEU A 24 -3.27 1.03 -7.78
C LEU A 24 -4.22 -0.15 -7.59
N ASP A 25 -3.92 -1.25 -8.28
CA ASP A 25 -4.67 -2.50 -8.19
C ASP A 25 -4.58 -3.15 -6.81
N LYS A 26 -5.51 -4.08 -6.56
CA LYS A 26 -5.61 -4.75 -5.27
C LYS A 26 -4.38 -5.58 -4.91
N ASP A 27 -3.90 -6.35 -5.88
CA ASP A 27 -2.75 -7.22 -5.71
C ASP A 27 -1.46 -6.44 -5.31
N PRO A 28 -1.02 -5.41 -6.07
CA PRO A 28 0.15 -4.63 -5.69
C PRO A 28 -0.04 -3.81 -4.42
N LEU A 29 -1.25 -3.34 -4.11
CA LEU A 29 -1.49 -2.60 -2.86
C LEU A 29 -1.34 -3.49 -1.63
N TYR A 30 -1.79 -4.74 -1.68
CA TYR A 30 -1.61 -5.67 -0.57
C TYR A 30 -0.14 -6.11 -0.43
N GLY A 31 0.54 -6.37 -1.55
CA GLY A 31 1.98 -6.66 -1.53
C GLY A 31 2.82 -5.51 -0.97
N LEU A 32 2.48 -4.27 -1.29
CA LEU A 32 3.11 -3.09 -0.69
C LEU A 32 2.90 -3.04 0.83
N TYR A 33 1.69 -3.37 1.28
CA TYR A 33 1.33 -3.38 2.69
C TYR A 33 2.11 -4.46 3.45
N THR A 34 2.31 -5.65 2.89
CA THR A 34 3.12 -6.70 3.53
C THR A 34 4.58 -6.28 3.66
N SER A 35 5.18 -5.69 2.60
CA SER A 35 6.53 -5.12 2.65
C SER A 35 6.64 -4.01 3.69
N TRP A 36 5.69 -3.06 3.74
CA TRP A 36 5.67 -2.00 4.74
C TRP A 36 5.55 -2.55 6.16
N CYS A 37 4.71 -3.57 6.38
CA CYS A 37 4.59 -4.25 7.67
C CYS A 37 5.91 -4.91 8.10
N HIS A 38 6.63 -5.53 7.17
CA HIS A 38 7.93 -6.14 7.45
C HIS A 38 8.95 -5.08 7.91
N ILE A 39 9.07 -3.98 7.17
CA ILE A 39 10.00 -2.87 7.47
C ILE A 39 9.67 -2.22 8.81
N ASN A 40 8.38 -2.03 9.11
CA ASN A 40 7.92 -1.37 10.33
C ASN A 40 7.71 -2.33 11.51
N GLN A 41 8.07 -3.61 11.34
CA GLN A 41 7.87 -4.68 12.32
C GLN A 41 6.42 -4.74 12.86
N ARG A 42 5.45 -4.53 11.95
CA ARG A 42 4.02 -4.55 12.28
C ARG A 42 3.38 -5.89 11.91
N PRO A 43 2.33 -6.31 12.63
CA PRO A 43 1.61 -7.52 12.29
C PRO A 43 0.88 -7.34 10.95
N ILE A 44 1.17 -8.24 10.01
CA ILE A 44 0.42 -8.36 8.76
C ILE A 44 -0.99 -8.81 9.11
N ARG A 45 -1.98 -8.11 8.57
CA ARG A 45 -3.40 -8.45 8.75
C ARG A 45 -3.91 -9.13 7.50
N ASN A 46 -4.91 -10.00 7.69
CA ASN A 46 -5.57 -10.69 6.58
C ASN A 46 -6.03 -9.70 5.52
N GLU A 47 -5.88 -10.11 4.27
CA GLU A 47 -6.27 -9.32 3.10
C GLU A 47 -7.72 -8.81 3.18
N THR A 48 -8.66 -9.64 3.64
CA THR A 48 -10.07 -9.25 3.81
C THR A 48 -10.25 -8.11 4.83
N ALA A 49 -9.52 -8.17 5.95
CA ALA A 49 -9.58 -7.13 6.98
C ALA A 49 -8.89 -5.84 6.51
N PHE A 50 -7.82 -5.97 5.73
CA PHE A 50 -7.17 -4.86 5.05
C PHE A 50 -8.14 -4.17 4.08
N TRP A 51 -8.78 -4.91 3.16
CA TRP A 51 -9.73 -4.34 2.21
C TRP A 51 -10.96 -3.72 2.85
N ALA A 52 -11.47 -4.32 3.92
CA ALA A 52 -12.56 -3.73 4.69
C ALA A 52 -12.17 -2.36 5.23
N ALA A 53 -10.96 -2.21 5.78
CA ALA A 53 -10.45 -0.94 6.27
C ALA A 53 -10.14 0.05 5.11
N MET A 54 -9.65 -0.45 3.99
CA MET A 54 -9.27 0.38 2.84
C MET A 54 -10.48 0.91 2.08
N LYS A 55 -11.60 0.19 2.05
CA LYS A 55 -12.84 0.64 1.39
C LYS A 55 -13.34 1.99 1.93
N ASP A 56 -13.17 2.25 3.21
CA ASP A 56 -13.52 3.53 3.84
C ASP A 56 -12.46 4.63 3.64
N ARG A 57 -11.23 4.27 3.24
CA ARG A 57 -10.08 5.19 3.13
C ARG A 57 -9.73 5.56 1.70
N ILE A 58 -9.92 4.63 0.76
CA ILE A 58 -9.52 4.76 -0.63
C ILE A 58 -10.70 4.43 -1.55
N ARG A 59 -10.80 5.13 -2.68
CA ARG A 59 -11.86 4.84 -3.66
C ARG A 59 -11.38 3.77 -4.65
N PRO A 60 -12.00 2.57 -4.68
CA PRO A 60 -11.49 1.44 -5.46
C PRO A 60 -11.44 1.70 -6.97
N GLU A 61 -12.26 2.62 -7.50
CA GLU A 61 -12.31 2.92 -8.94
C GLU A 61 -11.32 4.03 -9.35
N ARG A 62 -10.98 4.95 -8.44
CA ARG A 62 -10.07 6.08 -8.66
C ARG A 62 -9.42 6.48 -7.33
N ASN A 63 -8.39 5.74 -6.95
CA ASN A 63 -7.69 6.01 -5.70
C ASN A 63 -6.52 7.00 -5.88
N GLY A 64 -6.04 7.21 -7.11
CA GLY A 64 -4.88 8.09 -7.37
C GLY A 64 -3.63 7.65 -6.60
N LEU A 65 -3.59 6.39 -6.15
CA LEU A 65 -2.55 5.91 -5.26
C LEU A 65 -1.33 5.53 -6.07
N ARG A 66 -0.21 6.11 -5.70
CA ARG A 66 1.10 5.71 -6.20
C ARG A 66 1.91 5.07 -5.09
N MET A 67 2.59 3.98 -5.42
CA MET A 67 3.55 3.35 -4.51
C MET A 67 4.73 4.30 -4.30
N LYS A 68 5.11 4.50 -3.04
CA LYS A 68 6.19 5.40 -2.62
C LYS A 68 7.02 4.77 -1.50
N GLY A 69 8.26 5.20 -1.41
CA GLY A 69 9.09 4.97 -0.23
C GLY A 69 9.74 3.58 -0.22
N PRO A 70 10.35 3.20 0.92
CA PRO A 70 11.17 2.00 1.01
C PRO A 70 10.35 0.72 0.82
N ALA A 71 9.08 0.71 1.23
CA ALA A 71 8.18 -0.42 1.00
C ALA A 71 7.88 -0.65 -0.48
N ALA A 72 7.78 0.41 -1.28
CA ALA A 72 7.57 0.28 -2.73
C ALA A 72 8.80 -0.30 -3.42
N ALA A 73 9.99 0.14 -3.02
CA ALA A 73 11.24 -0.42 -3.52
C ALA A 73 11.36 -1.92 -3.15
N ASP A 74 11.07 -2.28 -1.90
CA ASP A 74 11.05 -3.67 -1.43
C ASP A 74 10.04 -4.53 -2.20
N TYR A 75 8.82 -4.01 -2.42
CA TYR A 75 7.81 -4.69 -3.22
C TYR A 75 8.28 -4.92 -4.67
N ILE A 76 8.89 -3.92 -5.31
CA ILE A 76 9.41 -4.06 -6.68
C ILE A 76 10.51 -5.14 -6.71
N LEU A 77 11.43 -5.13 -5.73
CA LEU A 77 12.50 -6.13 -5.64
C LEU A 77 11.97 -7.55 -5.40
N THR A 78 10.92 -7.69 -4.59
CA THR A 78 10.34 -8.99 -4.23
C THR A 78 9.40 -9.54 -5.29
N SER A 79 8.60 -8.70 -5.97
CA SER A 79 7.72 -9.10 -7.06
C SER A 79 8.42 -9.24 -8.42
N TYR A 80 9.53 -8.53 -8.64
CA TYR A 80 10.33 -8.62 -9.87
C TYR A 80 11.77 -9.06 -9.58
N PRO A 81 12.00 -10.31 -9.14
CA PRO A 81 13.34 -10.80 -8.85
C PRO A 81 14.23 -10.98 -10.11
N GLY A 82 13.71 -10.73 -11.31
CA GLY A 82 14.38 -10.97 -12.59
C GLY A 82 14.93 -9.73 -13.30
N LEU A 83 14.93 -8.55 -12.68
CA LEU A 83 15.55 -7.34 -13.25
C LEU A 83 17.02 -7.22 -12.81
N VAL A 84 17.84 -8.21 -13.16
CA VAL A 84 19.31 -8.19 -13.04
C VAL A 84 19.96 -8.75 -14.30
#